data_AF-A0A2P5PA15-F1
#
_entry.id   AF-A0A2P5PA15-F1
#
_cell.length_a   1.000
_cell.length_b   1.000
_cell.length_c   1.000
_cell.angle_alpha   90.00
_cell.angle_beta   90.00
_cell.angle_gamma   90.00
#
_symmetry.space_group_name_H-M   'P 1'
#
loop_
_entity.id
_entity.type
_entity.pdbx_description
1 polymer ?
#
loop_
_entity_poly.entity_id
_entity_poly.type
_entity_poly.pdbx_seq_one_letter_code
_entity_poly.pdbx_strand_id
1 'polypeptide(L)'
;MLDLKTELSSLWRPDTDAFTELTPNARIVLEKRYLRRNERGELIETPREIFQRVAEAVAMAELNYDPEADTKAIADKFYRIMAGLLFLPNSPALLNAGTGSGQLAGSVVLSVEDSIASIFDTVKTAALVHQGGSGIGFNFSHVRPKGEQVGGRLDVALGPVALIDILSRATQPIRQGGIRRGCNSVALSVDHPDILEFIRAKSDQTSLANFYTCTLVTDDFMETVKTGRDYPLINPRTNEPVRWLNARNVFDQIVDQAWHSGDPGLIFIDRINEDNPTPHLGRIEHVSGCGEQPLLPNEFSHLGSINLSRMLKVDGDGLIIDFDKLQYVAATAVRFLDDALDVTRYPTPETMLATLRTRKIGLGVMGFADMLFQMRIPYDSEAAIGVAHQVIEFIEEEAHRASRELALERGSFPAFKGSIYDVHGASPIRNAACTTIAPTGTISLIAGCTCGIEPAFGTVFVRNAFKGEHQLLDINPHFEDAVRRSGVLSLDLLQRLVRHDYLGDQADVPEEIRRIFVTAHEVSPEWHVRMQAAFQEFTDAAVSKTVNLPASATREDLFGIFLQAYESRLKGITVYRDDSRASQPFCTGETGIKLVRAYHESRIVA
;
A
#
# COMPACT_ATOMS: atom_id res chain seq x y z
N MET A 1 28.80 8.52 15.30
CA MET A 1 28.22 8.14 16.62
C MET A 1 27.78 9.34 17.46
N LEU A 2 28.37 10.54 17.35
CA LEU A 2 27.99 11.67 18.22
C LEU A 2 26.64 12.33 17.88
N ASP A 3 26.15 12.31 16.64
CA ASP A 3 24.87 12.98 16.30
C ASP A 3 23.64 12.09 16.57
N LEU A 4 23.59 10.87 15.99
CA LEU A 4 22.48 9.93 16.18
C LEU A 4 22.33 9.41 17.62
N LYS A 5 23.45 9.20 18.35
CA LYS A 5 23.34 8.85 19.78
C LYS A 5 22.77 10.02 20.57
N THR A 6 23.05 11.29 20.23
CA THR A 6 22.52 12.43 20.99
C THR A 6 21.02 12.62 20.74
N GLU A 7 20.53 12.48 19.50
CA GLU A 7 19.09 12.53 19.19
C GLU A 7 18.29 11.36 19.81
N LEU A 8 18.84 10.13 19.78
CA LEU A 8 18.16 8.93 20.30
C LEU A 8 18.45 8.63 21.79
N SER A 9 19.39 9.33 22.43
CA SER A 9 19.73 9.16 23.86
C SER A 9 18.75 9.84 24.81
N SER A 10 17.93 10.76 24.32
CA SER A 10 16.82 11.29 25.12
C SER A 10 15.74 10.20 25.23
N LEU A 11 15.35 9.83 26.45
CA LEU A 11 14.17 9.00 26.70
C LEU A 11 13.01 9.65 25.95
N TRP A 12 12.52 8.99 24.90
CA TRP A 12 11.34 9.48 24.18
C TRP A 12 10.20 9.61 25.18
N ARG A 13 9.57 10.79 25.22
CA ARG A 13 8.41 11.06 26.05
C ARG A 13 7.21 11.39 25.17
N PRO A 14 6.03 10.82 25.44
CA PRO A 14 4.80 11.19 24.74
C PRO A 14 4.48 12.69 24.79
N ASP A 15 5.06 13.42 25.76
CA ASP A 15 4.72 14.81 26.11
C ASP A 15 5.68 15.90 25.62
N THR A 16 6.72 15.55 24.85
CA THR A 16 7.62 16.56 24.28
C THR A 16 7.11 17.07 22.93
N ASP A 17 6.96 18.41 22.81
CA ASP A 17 6.63 19.07 21.54
C ASP A 17 7.83 18.95 20.58
N ALA A 18 7.72 18.06 19.59
CA ALA A 18 8.80 17.78 18.66
C ALA A 18 8.26 17.71 17.22
N PHE A 19 8.05 18.88 16.62
CA PHE A 19 7.92 18.94 15.16
C PHE A 19 9.27 18.58 14.53
N THR A 20 9.30 17.48 13.80
CA THR A 20 10.51 16.98 13.15
C THR A 20 10.84 17.83 11.92
N GLU A 21 12.13 18.12 11.73
CA GLU A 21 12.56 18.86 10.54
C GLU A 21 12.28 18.06 9.27
N LEU A 22 11.58 18.69 8.33
CA LEU A 22 11.22 18.11 7.05
C LEU A 22 12.35 18.24 6.04
N THR A 23 12.61 17.15 5.31
CA THR A 23 13.55 17.15 4.19
C THR A 23 13.10 18.14 3.10
N PRO A 24 14.02 18.67 2.26
CA PRO A 24 13.66 19.53 1.15
C PRO A 24 12.61 18.89 0.21
N ASN A 25 12.76 17.58 -0.05
CA ASN A 25 11.81 16.83 -0.86
C ASN A 25 10.42 16.74 -0.20
N ALA A 26 10.36 16.48 1.12
CA ALA A 26 9.10 16.45 1.87
C ALA A 26 8.37 17.79 1.81
N ARG A 27 9.10 18.91 1.95
CA ARG A 27 8.53 20.27 1.82
C ARG A 27 7.93 20.51 0.44
N ILE A 28 8.67 20.18 -0.63
CA ILE A 28 8.17 20.31 -2.01
C ILE A 28 6.91 19.47 -2.21
N VAL A 29 6.90 18.22 -1.71
CA VAL A 29 5.73 17.33 -1.82
C VAL A 29 4.52 17.90 -1.10
N LEU A 30 4.70 18.40 0.12
CA LEU A 30 3.64 19.05 0.90
C LEU A 30 3.10 20.28 0.17
N GLU A 31 3.96 21.22 -0.23
CA GLU A 31 3.57 22.47 -0.90
C GLU A 31 2.83 22.24 -2.23
N LYS A 32 3.25 21.24 -2.99
CA LYS A 32 2.67 20.96 -4.31
C LYS A 32 1.38 20.17 -4.24
N ARG A 33 1.20 19.30 -3.23
CA ARG A 33 0.05 18.37 -3.21
C ARG A 33 -0.91 18.59 -2.04
N TYR A 34 -0.41 18.95 -0.87
CA TYR A 34 -1.14 18.81 0.39
C TYR A 34 -1.55 20.12 1.04
N LEU A 35 -0.66 21.11 1.03
CA LEU A 35 -0.92 22.39 1.69
C LEU A 35 -2.02 23.14 0.96
N ARG A 36 -3.00 23.63 1.73
CA ARG A 36 -4.13 24.39 1.19
C ARG A 36 -3.67 25.69 0.52
N ARG A 37 -4.43 26.05 -0.52
CA ARG A 37 -4.26 27.29 -1.27
C ARG A 37 -5.56 28.09 -1.24
N ASN A 38 -5.45 29.41 -1.25
CA ASN A 38 -6.61 30.28 -1.43
C ASN A 38 -7.08 30.30 -2.90
N GLU A 39 -8.13 31.06 -3.19
CA GLU A 39 -8.68 31.22 -4.55
C GLU A 39 -7.70 31.81 -5.56
N ARG A 40 -6.65 32.50 -5.08
CA ARG A 40 -5.56 33.06 -5.91
C ARG A 40 -4.42 32.06 -6.15
N GLY A 41 -4.50 30.86 -5.57
CA GLY A 41 -3.47 29.83 -5.66
C GLY A 41 -2.30 30.01 -4.70
N GLU A 42 -2.37 30.96 -3.76
CA GLU A 42 -1.32 31.22 -2.77
C GLU A 42 -1.44 30.22 -1.61
N LEU A 43 -0.30 29.74 -1.08
CA LEU A 43 -0.27 28.85 0.08
C LEU A 43 -0.79 29.58 1.32
N ILE A 44 -1.76 28.97 2.01
CA ILE A 44 -2.38 29.49 3.25
C ILE A 44 -2.24 28.52 4.43
N GLU A 45 -1.47 27.46 4.24
CA GLU A 45 -1.25 26.43 5.24
C GLU A 45 0.21 26.02 5.21
N THR A 46 0.79 25.90 6.39
CA THR A 46 2.15 25.42 6.63
C THR A 46 2.13 23.93 6.96
N PRO A 47 3.29 23.25 6.90
CA PRO A 47 3.41 21.86 7.32
C PRO A 47 2.96 21.57 8.76
N ARG A 48 3.09 22.53 9.68
CA ARG A 48 2.56 22.38 11.06
C ARG A 48 1.04 22.45 11.06
N GLU A 49 0.48 23.41 10.34
CA GLU A 49 -0.98 23.65 10.31
C GLU A 49 -1.75 22.52 9.64
N ILE A 50 -1.20 21.83 8.63
CA ILE A 50 -1.85 20.63 8.06
C ILE A 50 -1.99 19.52 9.10
N PHE A 51 -0.95 19.22 9.88
CA PHE A 51 -1.03 18.18 10.91
C PHE A 51 -1.98 18.58 12.03
N GLN A 52 -1.98 19.86 12.42
CA GLN A 52 -2.92 20.39 13.41
C GLN A 52 -4.37 20.24 12.93
N ARG A 53 -4.66 20.70 11.70
CA ARG A 53 -5.99 20.59 11.10
C ARG A 53 -6.48 19.15 11.06
N VAL A 54 -5.63 18.22 10.63
CA VAL A 54 -5.99 16.80 10.51
C VAL A 54 -6.29 16.22 11.89
N ALA A 55 -5.43 16.51 12.88
CA ALA A 55 -5.59 16.04 14.25
C ALA A 55 -6.89 16.56 14.89
N GLU A 56 -7.14 17.86 14.80
CA GLU A 56 -8.36 18.50 15.33
C GLU A 56 -9.62 17.95 14.66
N ALA A 57 -9.61 17.83 13.33
CA ALA A 57 -10.78 17.35 12.59
C ALA A 57 -11.14 15.90 12.91
N VAL A 58 -10.14 15.02 13.09
CA VAL A 58 -10.36 13.61 13.41
C VAL A 58 -10.79 13.45 14.87
N ALA A 59 -10.17 14.18 15.80
CA ALA A 59 -10.53 14.15 17.23
C ALA A 59 -11.97 14.59 17.53
N MET A 60 -12.65 15.28 16.59
CA MET A 60 -14.07 15.59 16.74
C MET A 60 -14.97 14.33 16.80
N ALA A 61 -14.48 13.18 16.33
CA ALA A 61 -15.19 11.90 16.42
C ALA A 61 -15.53 11.52 17.88
N GLU A 62 -14.69 11.93 18.83
CA GLU A 62 -14.83 11.62 20.25
C GLU A 62 -16.18 12.10 20.83
N LEU A 63 -16.68 13.23 20.33
CA LEU A 63 -17.96 13.81 20.76
C LEU A 63 -19.17 12.93 20.42
N ASN A 64 -19.03 11.97 19.50
CA ASN A 64 -20.07 11.00 19.20
C ASN A 64 -20.27 9.98 20.33
N TYR A 65 -19.26 9.82 21.20
CA TYR A 65 -19.24 8.82 22.26
C TYR A 65 -19.32 9.47 23.66
N ASP A 66 -18.69 10.62 23.84
CA ASP A 66 -18.77 11.43 25.05
C ASP A 66 -18.87 12.92 24.70
N PRO A 67 -20.03 13.57 24.92
CA PRO A 67 -20.20 15.01 24.67
C PRO A 67 -19.25 15.92 25.44
N GLU A 68 -18.66 15.44 26.55
CA GLU A 68 -17.70 16.18 27.38
C GLU A 68 -16.24 15.75 27.11
N ALA A 69 -16.00 14.97 26.05
CA ALA A 69 -14.67 14.49 25.70
C ALA A 69 -13.68 15.66 25.50
N ASP A 70 -12.48 15.52 26.07
CA ASP A 70 -11.37 16.46 25.84
C ASP A 70 -10.76 16.20 24.45
N THR A 71 -11.48 16.66 23.43
CA THR A 71 -11.06 16.58 22.02
C THR A 71 -9.72 17.25 21.77
N LYS A 72 -9.35 18.25 22.58
CA LYS A 72 -8.06 18.93 22.46
C LYS A 72 -6.92 18.02 22.91
N ALA A 73 -7.06 17.34 24.05
CA ALA A 73 -6.05 16.39 24.50
C ALA A 73 -5.86 15.22 23.52
N ILE A 74 -6.93 14.74 22.88
CA ILE A 74 -6.85 13.71 21.84
C ILE A 74 -6.19 14.27 20.57
N ALA A 75 -6.59 15.45 20.11
CA ALA A 75 -5.96 16.12 18.97
C ALA A 75 -4.46 16.35 19.21
N ASP A 76 -4.05 16.73 20.42
CA ASP A 76 -2.63 16.91 20.77
C ASP A 76 -1.85 15.60 20.60
N LYS A 77 -2.41 14.45 21.01
CA LYS A 77 -1.78 13.13 20.79
C LYS A 77 -1.62 12.81 19.31
N PHE A 78 -2.68 13.02 18.51
CA PHE A 78 -2.66 12.80 17.07
C PHE A 78 -1.65 13.72 16.36
N TYR A 79 -1.65 15.00 16.72
CA TYR A 79 -0.71 15.98 16.20
C TYR A 79 0.72 15.56 16.50
N ARG A 80 1.05 15.16 17.74
CA ARG A 80 2.42 14.79 18.13
C ARG A 80 2.97 13.62 17.30
N ILE A 81 2.19 12.55 17.08
CA ILE A 81 2.69 11.41 16.29
C ILE A 81 2.84 11.76 14.79
N MET A 82 2.03 12.67 14.25
CA MET A 82 2.17 13.16 12.88
C MET A 82 3.29 14.18 12.70
N ALA A 83 3.37 15.19 13.57
CA ALA A 83 4.41 16.22 13.59
C ALA A 83 5.79 15.63 13.88
N GLY A 84 5.85 14.55 14.68
CA GLY A 84 7.04 13.76 14.92
C GLY A 84 7.41 12.79 13.78
N LEU A 85 6.59 12.73 12.72
CA LEU A 85 6.72 11.77 11.59
C LEU A 85 6.83 10.30 12.06
N LEU A 86 6.21 9.99 13.21
CA LEU A 86 6.13 8.65 13.79
C LEU A 86 5.02 7.84 13.13
N PHE A 87 3.96 8.51 12.72
CA PHE A 87 2.81 7.96 12.02
C PHE A 87 2.29 8.98 11.02
N LEU A 88 1.89 8.54 9.83
CA LEU A 88 1.12 9.38 8.91
C LEU A 88 -0.11 8.62 8.41
N PRO A 89 -1.30 9.26 8.37
CA PRO A 89 -2.46 8.68 7.74
C PRO A 89 -2.35 8.76 6.22
N ASN A 90 -3.17 8.00 5.51
CA ASN A 90 -3.18 7.99 4.05
C ASN A 90 -3.42 9.38 3.45
N SER A 91 -2.96 9.60 2.21
CA SER A 91 -3.02 10.92 1.57
C SER A 91 -4.41 11.58 1.56
N PRO A 92 -5.54 10.86 1.29
CA PRO A 92 -6.87 11.47 1.43
C PRO A 92 -7.16 12.09 2.81
N ALA A 93 -6.74 11.48 3.91
CA ALA A 93 -6.91 12.05 5.25
C ALA A 93 -6.16 13.38 5.40
N LEU A 94 -4.89 13.43 5.00
CA LEU A 94 -4.08 14.67 5.03
C LEU A 94 -4.70 15.79 4.18
N LEU A 95 -5.23 15.42 3.01
CA LEU A 95 -5.80 16.36 2.04
C LEU A 95 -7.16 16.90 2.47
N ASN A 96 -8.02 16.04 3.01
CA ASN A 96 -9.45 16.32 3.09
C ASN A 96 -9.97 16.59 4.51
N ALA A 97 -9.25 16.19 5.57
CA ALA A 97 -9.70 16.39 6.94
C ALA A 97 -9.86 17.87 7.30
N GLY A 98 -10.99 18.24 7.91
CA GLY A 98 -11.30 19.64 8.22
C GLY A 98 -11.53 20.53 6.99
N THR A 99 -11.83 19.94 5.82
CA THR A 99 -12.15 20.66 4.59
C THR A 99 -13.56 20.33 4.08
N GLY A 100 -14.02 21.02 3.04
CA GLY A 100 -15.36 20.81 2.46
C GLY A 100 -15.58 19.46 1.77
N SER A 101 -14.51 18.74 1.37
CA SER A 101 -14.64 17.42 0.71
C SER A 101 -14.89 16.28 1.71
N GLY A 102 -14.13 16.27 2.82
CA GLY A 102 -14.32 15.39 3.97
C GLY A 102 -14.11 13.88 3.76
N GLN A 103 -13.78 13.39 2.57
CA GLN A 103 -13.53 11.94 2.35
C GLN A 103 -12.10 11.57 2.77
N LEU A 104 -11.95 10.81 3.87
CA LEU A 104 -10.64 10.54 4.48
C LEU A 104 -10.07 9.17 4.13
N ALA A 105 -10.92 8.23 3.71
CA ALA A 105 -10.53 6.85 3.48
C ALA A 105 -9.50 6.68 2.36
N GLY A 106 -8.57 5.74 2.53
CA GLY A 106 -7.49 5.46 1.58
C GLY A 106 -7.91 4.51 0.47
N SER A 107 -8.79 3.56 0.79
CA SER A 107 -9.11 2.42 -0.06
C SER A 107 -10.59 2.05 0.02
N VAL A 108 -11.14 1.52 -1.08
CA VAL A 108 -12.51 1.01 -1.19
C VAL A 108 -12.59 -0.14 -2.20
N VAL A 109 -13.55 -1.05 -2.01
CA VAL A 109 -13.99 -2.01 -3.04
C VAL A 109 -15.43 -1.68 -3.43
N LEU A 110 -15.74 -1.60 -4.73
CA LEU A 110 -17.09 -1.35 -5.22
C LEU A 110 -17.68 -2.60 -5.88
N SER A 111 -18.95 -2.90 -5.60
CA SER A 111 -19.66 -3.99 -6.29
C SER A 111 -19.94 -3.64 -7.75
N VAL A 112 -19.96 -4.66 -8.61
CA VAL A 112 -20.43 -4.55 -10.00
C VAL A 112 -21.40 -5.70 -10.24
N GLU A 113 -22.69 -5.40 -10.25
CA GLU A 113 -23.73 -6.38 -10.57
C GLU A 113 -23.95 -6.44 -12.08
N ASP A 114 -24.47 -7.58 -12.57
CA ASP A 114 -24.73 -7.82 -13.99
C ASP A 114 -26.00 -7.11 -14.50
N SER A 115 -25.98 -5.78 -14.45
CA SER A 115 -27.00 -4.92 -15.02
C SER A 115 -26.41 -3.57 -15.44
N ILE A 116 -26.94 -2.97 -16.51
CA ILE A 116 -26.51 -1.65 -16.97
C ILE A 116 -26.69 -0.60 -15.87
N ALA A 117 -27.77 -0.66 -15.09
CA ALA A 117 -27.99 0.27 -13.98
C ALA A 117 -26.85 0.20 -12.96
N SER A 118 -26.52 -1.00 -12.46
CA SER A 118 -25.43 -1.18 -11.49
C SER A 118 -24.09 -0.74 -12.07
N ILE A 119 -23.76 -1.12 -13.31
CA ILE A 119 -22.50 -0.74 -13.95
C ILE A 119 -22.33 0.79 -13.97
N PHE A 120 -23.36 1.53 -14.40
CA PHE A 120 -23.28 2.99 -14.47
C PHE A 120 -23.38 3.67 -13.09
N ASP A 121 -24.07 3.09 -12.12
CA ASP A 121 -24.03 3.53 -10.72
C ASP A 121 -22.64 3.34 -10.10
N THR A 122 -21.94 2.25 -10.45
CA THR A 122 -20.56 2.03 -10.04
C THR A 122 -19.61 3.02 -10.71
N VAL A 123 -19.79 3.35 -12.00
CA VAL A 123 -19.02 4.42 -12.67
C VAL A 123 -19.22 5.77 -11.97
N LYS A 124 -20.47 6.12 -11.63
CA LYS A 124 -20.79 7.35 -10.89
C LYS A 124 -20.13 7.36 -9.52
N THR A 125 -20.23 6.26 -8.77
CA THR A 125 -19.63 6.14 -7.44
C THR A 125 -18.11 6.22 -7.52
N ALA A 126 -17.49 5.53 -8.47
CA ALA A 126 -16.05 5.59 -8.71
C ALA A 126 -15.57 7.02 -9.03
N ALA A 127 -16.35 7.80 -9.78
CA ALA A 127 -16.05 9.20 -10.05
C ALA A 127 -16.02 10.06 -8.78
N LEU A 128 -17.00 9.89 -7.89
CA LEU A 128 -17.07 10.58 -6.59
C LEU A 128 -15.92 10.15 -5.67
N VAL A 129 -15.62 8.86 -5.63
CA VAL A 129 -14.51 8.33 -4.83
C VAL A 129 -13.17 8.90 -5.29
N HIS A 130 -12.92 8.94 -6.59
CA HIS A 130 -11.69 9.50 -7.15
C HIS A 130 -11.57 11.00 -6.93
N GLN A 131 -12.68 11.73 -6.83
CA GLN A 131 -12.66 13.13 -6.41
C GLN A 131 -12.08 13.27 -5.00
N GLY A 132 -12.46 12.37 -4.09
CA GLY A 132 -11.88 12.27 -2.74
C GLY A 132 -10.47 11.67 -2.69
N GLY A 133 -10.10 10.87 -3.69
CA GLY A 133 -8.74 10.37 -3.93
C GLY A 133 -8.38 9.02 -3.33
N SER A 134 -9.38 8.23 -2.97
CA SER A 134 -9.18 6.83 -2.55
C SER A 134 -8.83 5.94 -3.74
N GLY A 135 -8.10 4.86 -3.49
CA GLY A 135 -7.91 3.77 -4.46
C GLY A 135 -9.13 2.85 -4.49
N ILE A 136 -9.46 2.29 -5.65
CA ILE A 136 -10.69 1.50 -5.86
C ILE A 136 -10.36 0.11 -6.39
N GLY A 137 -10.97 -0.91 -5.81
CA GLY A 137 -11.02 -2.26 -6.36
C GLY A 137 -12.37 -2.58 -7.00
N PHE A 138 -12.35 -3.27 -8.15
CA PHE A 138 -13.54 -3.74 -8.85
C PHE A 138 -13.45 -5.24 -9.18
N ASN A 139 -14.49 -6.00 -8.84
CA ASN A 139 -14.65 -7.37 -9.31
C ASN A 139 -15.68 -7.43 -10.44
N PHE A 140 -15.27 -7.91 -11.61
CA PHE A 140 -16.16 -8.08 -12.77
C PHE A 140 -16.60 -9.54 -12.97
N SER A 141 -16.31 -10.44 -12.03
CA SER A 141 -16.62 -11.88 -12.16
C SER A 141 -18.11 -12.20 -12.21
N HIS A 142 -18.96 -11.31 -11.72
CA HIS A 142 -20.42 -11.46 -11.77
C HIS A 142 -21.02 -11.05 -13.12
N VAL A 143 -20.29 -10.30 -13.94
CA VAL A 143 -20.76 -9.82 -15.24
C VAL A 143 -20.81 -10.99 -16.22
N ARG A 144 -21.91 -11.11 -16.97
CA ARG A 144 -22.06 -12.18 -17.95
C ARG A 144 -20.97 -12.14 -19.04
N PRO A 145 -20.51 -13.29 -19.54
CA PRO A 145 -19.54 -13.36 -20.63
C PRO A 145 -20.03 -12.72 -21.93
N LYS A 146 -19.06 -12.41 -22.78
CA LYS A 146 -19.27 -11.89 -24.14
C LYS A 146 -20.09 -12.86 -24.99
N GLY A 147 -21.01 -12.30 -25.78
CA GLY A 147 -21.92 -13.08 -26.63
C GLY A 147 -23.11 -13.70 -25.90
N GLU A 148 -23.26 -13.49 -24.59
CA GLU A 148 -24.44 -13.97 -23.86
C GLU A 148 -25.72 -13.20 -24.23
N GLN A 149 -26.86 -13.85 -23.97
CA GLN A 149 -28.19 -13.31 -24.21
C GLN A 149 -28.48 -12.07 -23.36
N VAL A 150 -29.06 -11.02 -23.97
CA VAL A 150 -29.57 -9.83 -23.28
C VAL A 150 -30.99 -9.54 -23.77
N GLY A 151 -31.96 -9.42 -22.85
CA GLY A 151 -33.34 -9.07 -23.20
C GLY A 151 -34.00 -10.00 -24.22
N GLY A 152 -33.63 -11.28 -24.24
CA GLY A 152 -34.16 -12.27 -25.20
C GLY A 152 -33.40 -12.36 -26.54
N ARG A 153 -32.35 -11.55 -26.74
CA ARG A 153 -31.51 -11.59 -27.95
C ARG A 153 -30.17 -12.24 -27.65
N LEU A 154 -29.83 -13.28 -28.40
CA LEU A 154 -28.55 -13.98 -28.34
C LEU A 154 -27.42 -13.10 -28.92
N ASP A 155 -26.18 -13.33 -28.47
CA ASP A 155 -24.96 -12.71 -29.01
C ASP A 155 -24.92 -11.18 -28.89
N VAL A 156 -25.32 -10.66 -27.72
CA VAL A 156 -25.41 -9.20 -27.48
C VAL A 156 -24.47 -8.71 -26.38
N ALA A 157 -24.20 -9.52 -25.35
CA ALA A 157 -23.39 -9.07 -24.23
C ALA A 157 -21.95 -8.73 -24.66
N LEU A 158 -21.44 -7.59 -24.17
CA LEU A 158 -20.08 -7.13 -24.47
C LEU A 158 -19.00 -7.89 -23.68
N GLY A 159 -19.39 -8.53 -22.56
CA GLY A 159 -18.48 -9.15 -21.61
C GLY A 159 -17.80 -8.16 -20.65
N PRO A 160 -17.14 -8.66 -19.59
CA PRO A 160 -16.51 -7.84 -18.55
C PRO A 160 -15.40 -6.95 -19.11
N VAL A 161 -14.54 -7.45 -20.02
CA VAL A 161 -13.37 -6.69 -20.51
C VAL A 161 -13.76 -5.37 -21.19
N ALA A 162 -14.83 -5.37 -21.98
CA ALA A 162 -15.34 -4.17 -22.63
C ALA A 162 -15.89 -3.15 -21.62
N LEU A 163 -16.54 -3.62 -20.55
CA LEU A 163 -17.06 -2.74 -19.49
C LEU A 163 -15.94 -2.14 -18.63
N ILE A 164 -14.88 -2.92 -18.39
CA ILE A 164 -13.67 -2.44 -17.72
C ILE A 164 -13.05 -1.30 -18.53
N ASP A 165 -12.99 -1.40 -19.86
CA ASP A 165 -12.51 -0.30 -20.72
C ASP A 165 -13.40 0.95 -20.61
N ILE A 166 -14.73 0.80 -20.55
CA ILE A 166 -15.64 1.93 -20.32
C ILE A 166 -15.35 2.61 -18.97
N LEU A 167 -15.23 1.85 -17.89
CA LEU A 167 -14.92 2.36 -16.56
C LEU A 167 -13.54 3.05 -16.55
N SER A 168 -12.55 2.45 -17.19
CA SER A 168 -11.20 2.98 -17.33
C SER A 168 -11.21 4.34 -18.01
N ARG A 169 -11.88 4.46 -19.16
CA ARG A 169 -11.99 5.72 -19.91
C ARG A 169 -12.81 6.79 -19.17
N ALA A 170 -13.88 6.39 -18.48
CA ALA A 170 -14.73 7.32 -17.73
C ALA A 170 -14.00 7.93 -16.53
N THR A 171 -13.13 7.15 -15.88
CA THR A 171 -12.41 7.59 -14.67
C THR A 171 -11.07 8.27 -14.96
N GLN A 172 -10.45 8.02 -16.13
CA GLN A 172 -9.15 8.56 -16.49
C GLN A 172 -9.00 10.10 -16.38
N PRO A 173 -10.00 10.92 -16.74
CA PRO A 173 -9.91 12.39 -16.62
C PRO A 173 -10.00 12.89 -15.18
N ILE A 174 -10.51 12.06 -14.26
CA ILE A 174 -10.80 12.46 -12.87
C ILE A 174 -9.51 12.44 -12.07
N ARG A 175 -9.22 13.57 -11.41
CA ARG A 175 -8.00 13.73 -10.60
C ARG A 175 -8.34 14.36 -9.26
N GLN A 176 -7.82 13.76 -8.19
CA GLN A 176 -7.88 14.34 -6.85
C GLN A 176 -7.08 15.65 -6.84
N GLY A 177 -7.74 16.74 -6.45
CA GLY A 177 -7.15 18.08 -6.40
C GLY A 177 -6.55 18.56 -7.73
N GLY A 178 -6.97 17.99 -8.87
CA GLY A 178 -6.38 18.27 -10.19
C GLY A 178 -5.01 17.64 -10.45
N ILE A 179 -4.40 16.97 -9.47
CA ILE A 179 -2.99 16.54 -9.53
C ILE A 179 -2.88 15.01 -9.59
N ARG A 180 -3.51 14.27 -8.66
CA ARG A 180 -3.32 12.83 -8.51
C ARG A 180 -4.37 12.03 -9.30
N ARG A 181 -3.91 11.07 -10.10
CA ARG A 181 -4.79 10.12 -10.81
C ARG A 181 -5.39 9.11 -9.84
N GLY A 182 -6.61 8.66 -10.10
CA GLY A 182 -7.21 7.52 -9.42
C GLY A 182 -6.37 6.26 -9.59
N CYS A 183 -6.26 5.46 -8.52
CA CYS A 183 -5.60 4.16 -8.53
C CYS A 183 -6.70 3.09 -8.53
N ASN A 184 -6.70 2.23 -9.54
CA ASN A 184 -7.72 1.20 -9.70
C ASN A 184 -7.08 -0.17 -9.78
N SER A 185 -7.69 -1.15 -9.13
CA SER A 185 -7.46 -2.57 -9.37
C SER A 185 -8.74 -3.17 -9.94
N VAL A 186 -8.59 -4.09 -10.89
CA VAL A 186 -9.70 -4.88 -11.42
C VAL A 186 -9.34 -6.35 -11.36
N ALA A 187 -10.29 -7.17 -10.95
CA ALA A 187 -10.10 -8.61 -10.99
C ALA A 187 -11.21 -9.34 -11.74
N LEU A 188 -10.82 -10.51 -12.22
CA LEU A 188 -11.70 -11.50 -12.80
C LEU A 188 -11.29 -12.88 -12.26
N SER A 189 -12.29 -13.70 -11.92
CA SER A 189 -12.08 -15.07 -11.48
C SER A 189 -11.50 -15.92 -12.60
N VAL A 190 -10.58 -16.82 -12.25
CA VAL A 190 -9.88 -17.68 -13.21
C VAL A 190 -10.81 -18.65 -13.95
N ASP A 191 -11.97 -18.94 -13.38
CA ASP A 191 -13.04 -19.76 -13.96
C ASP A 191 -14.06 -18.94 -14.78
N HIS A 192 -13.89 -17.62 -14.92
CA HIS A 192 -14.78 -16.84 -15.76
C HIS A 192 -14.59 -17.19 -17.26
N PRO A 193 -15.65 -17.30 -18.08
CA PRO A 193 -15.51 -17.74 -19.48
C PRO A 193 -14.60 -16.84 -20.34
N ASP A 194 -14.52 -15.55 -20.00
CA ASP A 194 -13.69 -14.54 -20.66
C ASP A 194 -12.29 -14.35 -20.05
N ILE A 195 -11.83 -15.26 -19.18
CA ILE A 195 -10.52 -15.15 -18.50
C ILE A 195 -9.35 -14.95 -19.47
N LEU A 196 -9.33 -15.64 -20.61
CA LEU A 196 -8.26 -15.51 -21.59
C LEU A 196 -8.26 -14.15 -22.30
N GLU A 197 -9.43 -13.51 -22.47
CA GLU A 197 -9.54 -12.14 -23.00
C GLU A 197 -9.05 -11.14 -21.95
N PHE A 198 -9.39 -11.36 -20.68
CA PHE A 198 -8.93 -10.54 -19.56
C PHE A 198 -7.42 -10.58 -19.36
N ILE A 199 -6.80 -11.77 -19.39
CA ILE A 199 -5.33 -11.91 -19.29
C ILE A 199 -4.65 -11.07 -20.38
N ARG A 200 -5.16 -11.10 -21.61
CA ARG A 200 -4.58 -10.35 -22.74
C ARG A 200 -4.96 -8.87 -22.81
N ALA A 201 -5.80 -8.37 -21.89
CA ALA A 201 -6.35 -7.01 -21.98
C ALA A 201 -5.27 -5.91 -21.91
N LYS A 202 -4.09 -6.21 -21.35
CA LYS A 202 -2.94 -5.30 -21.25
C LYS A 202 -1.76 -5.67 -22.16
N SER A 203 -1.98 -6.52 -23.17
CA SER A 203 -0.95 -6.74 -24.21
C SER A 203 -0.62 -5.44 -24.96
N ASP A 204 -1.59 -4.54 -25.11
CA ASP A 204 -1.35 -3.13 -25.43
C ASP A 204 -1.08 -2.34 -24.14
N GLN A 205 0.15 -1.84 -23.96
CA GLN A 205 0.55 -1.08 -22.77
C GLN A 205 -0.20 0.25 -22.60
N THR A 206 -0.92 0.72 -23.61
CA THR A 206 -1.76 1.93 -23.52
C THR A 206 -3.18 1.63 -23.03
N SER A 207 -3.61 0.37 -23.13
CA SER A 207 -4.87 -0.12 -22.61
C SER A 207 -4.85 -0.20 -21.08
N LEU A 208 -5.96 0.17 -20.44
CA LEU A 208 -6.13 0.06 -18.98
C LEU A 208 -4.98 0.71 -18.17
N ALA A 209 -4.39 1.81 -18.67
CA ALA A 209 -3.18 2.40 -18.11
C ALA A 209 -3.31 2.91 -16.65
N ASN A 210 -4.54 3.13 -16.16
CA ASN A 210 -4.86 3.49 -14.77
C ASN A 210 -5.39 2.32 -13.92
N PHE A 211 -5.34 1.11 -14.46
CA PHE A 211 -5.81 -0.12 -13.84
C PHE A 211 -4.67 -1.11 -13.68
N TYR A 212 -4.54 -1.62 -12.46
CA TYR A 212 -3.84 -2.85 -12.17
C TYR A 212 -4.81 -4.03 -12.35
N THR A 213 -4.37 -5.08 -13.03
CA THR A 213 -5.20 -6.27 -13.31
C THR A 213 -4.77 -7.43 -12.43
N CYS A 214 -5.72 -8.13 -11.85
CA CYS A 214 -5.50 -9.28 -10.97
C CYS A 214 -6.35 -10.46 -11.42
N THR A 215 -5.80 -11.67 -11.38
CA THR A 215 -6.60 -12.88 -11.51
C THR A 215 -6.91 -13.44 -10.13
N LEU A 216 -8.20 -13.69 -9.84
CA LEU A 216 -8.59 -14.39 -8.62
C LEU A 216 -8.40 -15.89 -8.84
N VAL A 217 -7.50 -16.50 -8.09
CA VAL A 217 -7.18 -17.93 -8.18
C VAL A 217 -7.58 -18.65 -6.90
N THR A 218 -8.16 -19.83 -7.06
CA THR A 218 -8.56 -20.72 -5.96
C THR A 218 -7.46 -21.73 -5.64
N ASP A 219 -7.53 -22.33 -4.46
CA ASP A 219 -6.66 -23.45 -4.08
C ASP A 219 -6.79 -24.62 -5.09
N ASP A 220 -8.03 -24.94 -5.49
CA ASP A 220 -8.31 -26.00 -6.46
C ASP A 220 -7.67 -25.72 -7.83
N PHE A 221 -7.71 -24.47 -8.31
CA PHE A 221 -7.04 -24.08 -9.54
C PHE A 221 -5.52 -24.27 -9.43
N MET A 222 -4.91 -23.81 -8.33
CA MET A 222 -3.46 -23.93 -8.13
C MET A 222 -3.00 -25.40 -8.05
N GLU A 223 -3.76 -26.27 -7.40
CA GLU A 223 -3.48 -27.72 -7.38
C GLU A 223 -3.71 -28.38 -8.75
N THR A 224 -4.67 -27.87 -9.52
CA THR A 224 -4.92 -28.31 -10.90
C THR A 224 -3.80 -27.87 -11.84
N VAL A 225 -3.19 -26.70 -11.63
CA VAL A 225 -1.98 -26.25 -12.36
C VAL A 225 -0.81 -27.19 -12.11
N LYS A 226 -0.56 -27.60 -10.85
CA LYS A 226 0.52 -28.54 -10.50
C LYS A 226 0.34 -29.90 -11.17
N THR A 227 -0.91 -30.36 -11.29
CA THR A 227 -1.25 -31.67 -11.88
C THR A 227 -1.48 -31.63 -13.40
N GLY A 228 -1.54 -30.44 -14.01
CA GLY A 228 -1.80 -30.25 -15.44
C GLY A 228 -3.19 -30.70 -15.89
N ARG A 229 -4.17 -30.72 -14.97
CA ARG A 229 -5.55 -31.15 -15.25
C ARG A 229 -6.38 -30.03 -15.88
N ASP A 230 -7.54 -30.40 -16.41
CA ASP A 230 -8.52 -29.45 -16.91
C ASP A 230 -9.44 -28.98 -15.77
N TYR A 231 -9.89 -27.73 -15.86
CA TYR A 231 -10.84 -27.12 -14.93
C TYR A 231 -12.00 -26.47 -15.71
N PRO A 232 -13.19 -26.36 -15.11
CA PRO A 232 -14.35 -25.77 -15.76
C PRO A 232 -14.31 -24.25 -15.72
N LEU A 233 -14.78 -23.62 -16.80
CA LEU A 233 -15.21 -22.24 -16.80
C LEU A 233 -16.70 -22.19 -16.45
N ILE A 234 -17.06 -21.36 -15.48
CA ILE A 234 -18.39 -21.28 -14.90
C ILE A 234 -19.08 -20.01 -15.39
N ASN A 235 -20.28 -20.15 -15.96
CA ASN A 235 -21.08 -18.97 -16.28
C ASN A 235 -21.66 -18.38 -14.99
N PRO A 236 -21.39 -17.09 -14.66
CA PRO A 236 -21.82 -16.49 -13.39
C PRO A 236 -23.35 -16.35 -13.26
N ARG A 237 -24.11 -16.44 -14.36
CA ARG A 237 -25.57 -16.35 -14.37
C ARG A 237 -26.27 -17.67 -14.08
N THR A 238 -25.75 -18.76 -14.61
CA THR A 238 -26.35 -20.09 -14.46
C THR A 238 -25.66 -20.90 -13.38
N ASN A 239 -24.43 -20.52 -13.00
CA ASN A 239 -23.53 -21.29 -12.15
C ASN A 239 -23.25 -22.70 -12.71
N GLU A 240 -23.26 -22.82 -14.05
CA GLU A 240 -23.02 -24.08 -14.76
C GLU A 240 -21.70 -24.04 -15.54
N PRO A 241 -20.97 -25.18 -15.64
CA PRO A 241 -19.81 -25.30 -16.51
C PRO A 241 -20.19 -25.13 -17.98
N VAL A 242 -19.52 -24.20 -18.68
CA VAL A 242 -19.78 -23.92 -20.11
C VAL A 242 -18.63 -24.35 -21.03
N ARG A 243 -17.41 -24.43 -20.49
CA ARG A 243 -16.20 -24.82 -21.22
C ARG A 243 -15.19 -25.40 -20.24
N TRP A 244 -14.27 -26.22 -20.72
CA TRP A 244 -13.13 -26.71 -19.96
C TRP A 244 -11.84 -26.18 -20.58
N LEU A 245 -10.90 -25.75 -19.74
CA LEU A 245 -9.56 -25.35 -20.14
C LEU A 245 -8.53 -26.12 -19.33
N ASN A 246 -7.35 -26.32 -19.92
CA ASN A 246 -6.22 -26.87 -19.19
C ASN A 246 -5.64 -25.82 -18.24
N ALA A 247 -5.59 -26.11 -16.94
CA ALA A 247 -5.18 -25.13 -15.93
C ALA A 247 -3.73 -24.66 -16.14
N ARG A 248 -2.83 -25.58 -16.50
CA ARG A 248 -1.42 -25.24 -16.78
C ARG A 248 -1.29 -24.26 -17.95
N ASN A 249 -2.02 -24.49 -19.04
CA ASN A 249 -2.01 -23.59 -20.19
C ASN A 249 -2.58 -22.19 -19.90
N VAL A 250 -3.55 -22.08 -18.98
CA VAL A 250 -4.08 -20.78 -18.54
C VAL A 250 -3.04 -20.08 -17.65
N PHE A 251 -2.42 -20.80 -16.73
CA PHE A 251 -1.40 -20.25 -15.85
C PHE A 251 -0.15 -19.80 -16.60
N ASP A 252 0.30 -20.56 -17.61
CA ASP A 252 1.42 -20.18 -18.47
C ASP A 252 1.12 -18.88 -19.25
N GLN A 253 -0.15 -18.62 -19.63
CA GLN A 253 -0.55 -17.34 -20.23
C GLN A 253 -0.55 -16.19 -19.23
N ILE A 254 -0.94 -16.43 -17.97
CA ILE A 254 -0.81 -15.44 -16.89
C ILE A 254 0.66 -15.07 -16.69
N VAL A 255 1.52 -16.07 -16.59
CA VAL A 255 2.98 -15.90 -16.46
C VAL A 255 3.56 -15.14 -17.64
N ASP A 256 3.23 -15.53 -18.87
CA ASP A 256 3.73 -14.85 -20.07
C ASP A 256 3.32 -13.37 -20.11
N GLN A 257 2.05 -13.07 -19.81
CA GLN A 257 1.60 -11.69 -19.79
C GLN A 257 2.26 -10.89 -18.64
N ALA A 258 2.36 -11.46 -17.44
CA ALA A 258 3.01 -10.82 -16.30
C ALA A 258 4.50 -10.55 -16.57
N TRP A 259 5.18 -11.46 -17.28
CA TRP A 259 6.56 -11.28 -17.73
C TRP A 259 6.73 -10.10 -18.69
N HIS A 260 5.74 -9.87 -19.56
CA HIS A 260 5.74 -8.78 -20.53
C HIS A 260 5.31 -7.43 -19.96
N SER A 261 4.33 -7.40 -19.05
CA SER A 261 3.71 -6.13 -18.60
C SER A 261 3.70 -5.88 -17.09
N GLY A 262 4.09 -6.85 -16.26
CA GLY A 262 3.92 -6.81 -14.80
C GLY A 262 2.47 -7.02 -14.34
N ASP A 263 1.62 -7.50 -15.24
CA ASP A 263 0.17 -7.68 -15.08
C ASP A 263 -0.24 -8.92 -15.87
N PRO A 264 -1.26 -9.70 -15.46
CA PRO A 264 -1.98 -9.54 -14.20
C PRO A 264 -1.17 -10.12 -13.03
N GLY A 265 -1.40 -9.59 -11.82
CA GLY A 265 -1.00 -10.28 -10.60
C GLY A 265 -1.97 -11.41 -10.23
N LEU A 266 -1.67 -12.09 -9.12
CA LEU A 266 -2.54 -13.13 -8.56
C LEU A 266 -3.09 -12.69 -7.20
N ILE A 267 -4.36 -13.02 -6.97
CA ILE A 267 -5.01 -12.93 -5.67
C ILE A 267 -5.48 -14.32 -5.28
N PHE A 268 -4.98 -14.83 -4.16
CA PHE A 268 -5.31 -16.15 -3.64
C PHE A 268 -6.61 -16.05 -2.82
N ILE A 269 -7.74 -16.13 -3.51
CA ILE A 269 -9.03 -15.71 -2.97
C ILE A 269 -9.52 -16.60 -1.81
N ASP A 270 -9.14 -17.87 -1.80
CA ASP A 270 -9.47 -18.78 -0.71
C ASP A 270 -8.68 -18.45 0.56
N ARG A 271 -7.42 -18.02 0.42
CA ARG A 271 -6.61 -17.53 1.57
C ARG A 271 -7.18 -16.26 2.17
N ILE A 272 -7.63 -15.33 1.33
CA ILE A 272 -8.34 -14.13 1.79
C ILE A 272 -9.60 -14.49 2.57
N ASN A 273 -10.35 -15.51 2.14
CA ASN A 273 -11.60 -15.90 2.79
C ASN A 273 -11.41 -16.80 4.01
N GLU A 274 -10.30 -17.52 4.11
CA GLU A 274 -9.88 -18.24 5.32
C GLU A 274 -9.71 -17.27 6.49
N ASP A 275 -9.15 -16.09 6.22
CA ASP A 275 -8.91 -15.03 7.20
C ASP A 275 -10.04 -13.97 7.24
N ASN A 276 -11.18 -14.21 6.57
CA ASN A 276 -12.28 -13.24 6.57
C ASN A 276 -12.88 -13.13 7.98
N PRO A 277 -12.81 -11.95 8.63
CA PRO A 277 -13.27 -11.81 10.01
C PRO A 277 -14.80 -11.89 10.15
N THR A 278 -15.53 -11.65 9.05
CA THR A 278 -17.00 -11.57 9.03
C THR A 278 -17.60 -12.48 7.95
N PRO A 279 -17.37 -13.81 7.99
CA PRO A 279 -17.78 -14.72 6.92
C PRO A 279 -19.31 -14.82 6.81
N HIS A 280 -20.03 -14.55 7.91
CA HIS A 280 -21.50 -14.52 7.93
C HIS A 280 -22.10 -13.37 7.11
N LEU A 281 -21.34 -12.34 6.75
CA LEU A 281 -21.79 -11.24 5.90
C LEU A 281 -21.61 -11.53 4.40
N GLY A 282 -20.82 -12.55 4.06
CA GLY A 282 -20.48 -12.89 2.67
C GLY A 282 -18.99 -13.16 2.49
N ARG A 283 -18.63 -13.63 1.30
CA ARG A 283 -17.25 -13.80 0.89
C ARG A 283 -16.64 -12.46 0.49
N ILE A 284 -15.35 -12.29 0.78
CA ILE A 284 -14.55 -11.21 0.20
C ILE A 284 -14.18 -11.64 -1.21
N GLU A 285 -14.47 -10.80 -2.19
CA GLU A 285 -14.31 -11.15 -3.61
C GLU A 285 -13.32 -10.21 -4.33
N HIS A 286 -12.74 -9.24 -3.63
CA HIS A 286 -11.81 -8.28 -4.22
C HIS A 286 -10.90 -7.60 -3.18
N VAL A 287 -9.90 -6.88 -3.69
CA VAL A 287 -8.91 -6.10 -2.94
C VAL A 287 -8.84 -4.67 -3.46
N SER A 288 -8.54 -3.70 -2.60
CA SER A 288 -8.37 -2.29 -2.99
C SER A 288 -7.32 -2.07 -4.10
N GLY A 289 -7.19 -0.80 -4.53
CA GLY A 289 -6.38 -0.40 -5.69
C GLY A 289 -4.92 -0.89 -5.72
N CYS A 290 -4.27 -1.14 -4.58
CA CYS A 290 -2.91 -1.67 -4.53
C CYS A 290 -2.82 -3.11 -3.96
N GLY A 291 -3.95 -3.79 -3.75
CA GLY A 291 -4.00 -5.17 -3.29
C GLY A 291 -3.85 -5.39 -1.78
N GLU A 292 -3.68 -4.33 -0.99
CA GLU A 292 -3.41 -4.40 0.45
C GLU A 292 -4.67 -4.59 1.32
N GLN A 293 -5.85 -4.21 0.81
CA GLN A 293 -7.09 -4.27 1.58
C GLN A 293 -8.16 -5.14 0.91
N PRO A 294 -8.28 -6.42 1.30
CA PRO A 294 -9.44 -7.25 1.00
C PRO A 294 -10.67 -6.74 1.76
N LEU A 295 -11.72 -6.40 1.02
CA LEU A 295 -12.91 -5.75 1.57
C LEU A 295 -14.19 -6.41 1.04
N LEU A 296 -15.24 -6.43 1.85
CA LEU A 296 -16.57 -6.78 1.36
C LEU A 296 -17.08 -5.67 0.41
N PRO A 297 -18.07 -5.97 -0.43
CA PRO A 297 -18.60 -4.98 -1.36
C PRO A 297 -19.00 -3.67 -0.67
N ASN A 298 -18.56 -2.56 -1.26
CA ASN A 298 -18.85 -1.18 -0.84
C ASN A 298 -18.22 -0.73 0.49
N GLU A 299 -17.33 -1.53 1.09
CA GLU A 299 -16.56 -1.12 2.26
C GLU A 299 -15.39 -0.19 1.91
N PHE A 300 -15.17 0.81 2.75
CA PHE A 300 -13.98 1.64 2.78
C PHE A 300 -13.06 1.23 3.93
N SER A 301 -11.77 1.55 3.80
CA SER A 301 -10.81 1.43 4.88
C SER A 301 -9.92 2.68 4.96
N HIS A 302 -9.69 3.14 6.19
CA HIS A 302 -8.73 4.18 6.51
C HIS A 302 -7.39 3.54 6.78
N LEU A 303 -6.35 4.04 6.11
CA LEU A 303 -5.00 3.50 6.23
C LEU A 303 -4.10 4.52 6.93
N GLY A 304 -3.10 4.01 7.63
CA GLY A 304 -2.03 4.82 8.18
C GLY A 304 -0.79 3.97 8.41
N SER A 305 0.37 4.59 8.49
CA SER A 305 1.63 3.85 8.54
C SER A 305 2.57 4.41 9.59
N ILE A 306 3.10 3.51 10.43
CA ILE A 306 4.13 3.78 11.42
C ILE A 306 5.49 3.85 10.73
N ASN A 307 6.28 4.87 11.04
CA ASN A 307 7.63 5.02 10.53
C ASN A 307 8.63 4.22 11.39
N LEU A 308 8.98 3.01 10.95
CA LEU A 308 9.82 2.10 11.70
C LEU A 308 11.25 2.62 11.92
N SER A 309 11.76 3.46 11.01
CA SER A 309 13.10 4.06 11.16
C SER A 309 13.19 4.98 12.39
N ARG A 310 12.05 5.39 12.96
CA ARG A 310 11.94 6.22 14.18
C ARG A 310 11.60 5.40 15.44
N MET A 311 11.43 4.08 15.30
CA MET A 311 11.06 3.16 16.38
C MET A 311 12.28 2.46 16.99
N LEU A 312 13.43 3.14 17.01
CA LEU A 312 14.68 2.63 17.54
C LEU A 312 15.11 3.41 18.80
N LYS A 313 15.89 2.74 19.65
CA LYS A 313 16.60 3.33 20.79
C LYS A 313 18.03 2.81 20.87
N VAL A 314 18.89 3.58 21.54
CA VAL A 314 20.29 3.20 21.75
C VAL A 314 20.36 2.11 22.82
N ASP A 315 21.07 1.03 22.52
CA ASP A 315 21.47 0.02 23.50
C ASP A 315 22.94 -0.34 23.28
N GLY A 316 23.79 0.02 24.25
CA GLY A 316 25.24 -0.04 24.12
C GLY A 316 25.77 0.74 22.91
N ASP A 317 26.37 0.03 21.96
CA ASP A 317 26.91 0.58 20.71
C ASP A 317 25.99 0.41 19.49
N GLY A 318 24.86 -0.28 19.66
CA GLY A 318 23.89 -0.55 18.62
C GLY A 318 22.57 0.21 18.77
N LEU A 319 21.65 -0.07 17.85
CA LEU A 319 20.27 0.36 17.90
C LEU A 319 19.38 -0.88 17.99
N ILE A 320 18.42 -0.85 18.91
CA ILE A 320 17.40 -1.88 19.08
C ILE A 320 16.01 -1.27 18.94
N ILE A 321 15.00 -2.12 18.78
CA ILE A 321 13.60 -1.71 18.66
C ILE A 321 13.12 -1.12 19.99
N ASP A 322 12.46 0.04 19.90
CA ASP A 322 11.83 0.72 21.02
C ASP A 322 10.35 0.32 21.12
N PHE A 323 10.09 -0.86 21.68
CA PHE A 323 8.74 -1.42 21.80
C PHE A 323 7.77 -0.54 22.61
N ASP A 324 8.25 0.20 23.61
CA ASP A 324 7.42 1.12 24.40
C ASP A 324 6.89 2.27 23.54
N LYS A 325 7.76 2.84 22.70
CA LYS A 325 7.39 3.88 21.73
C LYS A 325 6.46 3.31 20.66
N LEU A 326 6.78 2.13 20.13
CA LEU A 326 5.98 1.45 19.11
C LEU A 326 4.56 1.18 19.62
N GLN A 327 4.42 0.69 20.85
CA GLN A 327 3.13 0.45 21.51
C GLN A 327 2.28 1.72 21.58
N TYR A 328 2.87 2.82 22.06
CA TYR A 328 2.15 4.10 22.15
C TYR A 328 1.66 4.58 20.78
N VAL A 329 2.53 4.52 19.77
CA VAL A 329 2.21 4.98 18.41
C VAL A 329 1.13 4.09 17.78
N ALA A 330 1.23 2.77 17.93
CA ALA A 330 0.24 1.82 17.43
C ALA A 330 -1.14 2.06 18.06
N ALA A 331 -1.22 2.15 19.39
CA ALA A 331 -2.48 2.40 20.08
C ALA A 331 -3.12 3.76 19.69
N THR A 332 -2.30 4.81 19.59
CA THR A 332 -2.78 6.14 19.17
C THR A 332 -3.23 6.14 17.71
N ALA A 333 -2.52 5.43 16.84
CA ALA A 333 -2.88 5.29 15.43
C ALA A 333 -4.18 4.50 15.23
N VAL A 334 -4.43 3.43 15.99
CA VAL A 334 -5.69 2.69 15.95
C VAL A 334 -6.87 3.59 16.31
N ARG A 335 -6.76 4.38 17.39
CA ARG A 335 -7.79 5.35 17.77
C ARG A 335 -8.02 6.40 16.68
N PHE A 336 -6.95 6.94 16.11
CA PHE A 336 -7.04 7.86 14.97
C PHE A 336 -7.81 7.26 13.78
N LEU A 337 -7.50 6.01 13.42
CA LEU A 337 -8.13 5.35 12.28
C LEU A 337 -9.59 4.99 12.56
N ASP A 338 -9.95 4.59 13.79
CA ASP A 338 -11.34 4.36 14.19
C ASP A 338 -12.15 5.67 14.17
N ASP A 339 -11.58 6.76 14.69
CA ASP A 339 -12.20 8.10 14.66
C ASP A 339 -12.43 8.60 13.22
N ALA A 340 -11.47 8.33 12.33
CA ALA A 340 -11.57 8.72 10.93
C ALA A 340 -12.79 8.08 10.22
N LEU A 341 -13.22 6.88 10.64
CA LEU A 341 -14.44 6.23 10.13
C LEU A 341 -15.71 7.06 10.41
N ASP A 342 -15.73 7.79 11.51
CA ASP A 342 -16.92 8.52 11.96
C ASP A 342 -16.99 9.94 11.39
N VAL A 343 -15.84 10.56 11.10
CA VAL A 343 -15.79 11.93 10.55
C VAL A 343 -15.68 11.97 9.02
N THR A 344 -15.35 10.85 8.37
CA THR A 344 -15.26 10.81 6.91
C THR A 344 -16.63 11.02 6.25
N ARG A 345 -16.63 11.69 5.10
CA ARG A 345 -17.79 11.78 4.22
C ARG A 345 -17.80 10.61 3.24
N TYR A 346 -18.86 9.82 3.31
CA TYR A 346 -19.08 8.71 2.39
C TYR A 346 -19.80 9.18 1.12
N PRO A 347 -19.42 8.69 -0.08
CA PRO A 347 -20.07 9.07 -1.33
C PRO A 347 -21.54 8.64 -1.40
N THR A 348 -21.90 7.53 -0.74
CA THR A 348 -23.26 7.00 -0.71
C THR A 348 -23.63 6.46 0.68
N PRO A 349 -24.92 6.43 1.06
CA PRO A 349 -25.38 5.78 2.28
C PRO A 349 -25.01 4.29 2.36
N GLU A 350 -25.02 3.60 1.21
CA GLU A 350 -24.66 2.19 1.13
C GLU A 350 -23.21 1.97 1.57
N THR A 351 -22.28 2.77 1.04
CA THR A 351 -20.86 2.69 1.42
C THR A 351 -20.62 3.02 2.88
N MET A 352 -21.37 3.97 3.44
CA MET A 352 -21.32 4.30 4.86
C MET A 352 -21.77 3.12 5.72
N LEU A 353 -22.93 2.54 5.41
CA LEU A 353 -23.50 1.43 6.17
C LEU A 353 -22.61 0.18 6.08
N ALA A 354 -22.10 -0.16 4.89
CA ALA A 354 -21.18 -1.28 4.70
C ALA A 354 -19.92 -1.11 5.56
N THR A 355 -19.31 0.08 5.51
CA THR A 355 -18.07 0.39 6.24
C THR A 355 -18.29 0.41 7.75
N LEU A 356 -19.28 1.14 8.26
CA LEU A 356 -19.52 1.27 9.70
C LEU A 356 -20.00 -0.04 10.35
N ARG A 357 -20.53 -0.98 9.55
CA ARG A 357 -20.96 -2.30 10.03
C ARG A 357 -19.79 -3.17 10.48
N THR A 358 -18.64 -3.08 9.81
CA THR A 358 -17.44 -3.89 10.10
C THR A 358 -16.29 -3.08 10.70
N ARG A 359 -16.28 -1.76 10.47
CA ARG A 359 -15.28 -0.81 10.99
C ARG A 359 -13.84 -1.24 10.71
N LYS A 360 -13.57 -1.84 9.54
CA LYS A 360 -12.22 -2.26 9.16
C LYS A 360 -11.31 -1.04 8.99
N ILE A 361 -10.12 -1.11 9.57
CA ILE A 361 -9.06 -0.12 9.43
C ILE A 361 -7.78 -0.80 8.90
N GLY A 362 -6.77 0.01 8.58
CA GLY A 362 -5.50 -0.49 8.04
C GLY A 362 -4.29 0.23 8.62
N LEU A 363 -3.85 -0.20 9.80
CA LEU A 363 -2.55 0.19 10.35
C LEU A 363 -1.44 -0.64 9.69
N GLY A 364 -0.46 0.05 9.12
CA GLY A 364 0.72 -0.57 8.52
C GLY A 364 2.01 0.11 8.93
N VAL A 365 3.05 -0.12 8.14
CA VAL A 365 4.39 0.42 8.38
C VAL A 365 4.98 1.07 7.14
N MET A 366 6.00 1.89 7.34
CA MET A 366 6.93 2.41 6.34
C MET A 366 8.33 2.49 6.96
N GLY A 367 9.36 2.69 6.15
CA GLY A 367 10.73 2.86 6.65
C GLY A 367 11.39 1.57 7.12
N PHE A 368 10.90 0.38 6.73
CA PHE A 368 11.46 -0.90 7.18
C PHE A 368 12.92 -1.08 6.73
N ALA A 369 13.25 -0.78 5.47
CA ALA A 369 14.64 -0.87 5.00
C ALA A 369 15.56 0.12 5.74
N ASP A 370 15.09 1.33 6.05
CA ASP A 370 15.87 2.30 6.84
C ASP A 370 16.09 1.85 8.29
N MET A 371 15.11 1.16 8.88
CA MET A 371 15.27 0.51 10.18
C MET A 371 16.40 -0.54 10.12
N LEU A 372 16.39 -1.41 9.11
CA LEU A 372 17.43 -2.40 8.91
C LEU A 372 18.82 -1.78 8.66
N PHE A 373 18.90 -0.69 7.88
CA PHE A 373 20.15 0.05 7.66
C PHE A 373 20.74 0.58 8.97
N GLN A 374 19.90 1.15 9.83
CA GLN A 374 20.30 1.65 11.13
C GLN A 374 20.75 0.53 12.09
N MET A 375 20.10 -0.63 12.00
CA MET A 375 20.47 -1.84 12.74
C MET A 375 21.64 -2.61 12.12
N ARG A 376 22.13 -2.18 10.93
CA ARG A 376 23.19 -2.84 10.15
C ARG A 376 22.84 -4.27 9.73
N ILE A 377 21.59 -4.50 9.36
CA ILE A 377 21.08 -5.80 8.92
C ILE A 377 20.81 -5.75 7.40
N PRO A 378 21.40 -6.64 6.59
CA PRO A 378 21.05 -6.78 5.18
C PRO A 378 19.59 -7.20 5.00
N TYR A 379 18.87 -6.59 4.05
CA TYR A 379 17.44 -6.88 3.81
C TYR A 379 17.19 -8.35 3.42
N ASP A 380 18.08 -8.91 2.60
CA ASP A 380 18.05 -10.27 2.09
C ASP A 380 18.73 -11.27 3.06
N SER A 381 18.30 -11.26 4.32
CA SER A 381 18.87 -12.12 5.37
C SER A 381 17.83 -12.67 6.34
N GLU A 382 18.15 -13.81 6.98
CA GLU A 382 17.32 -14.39 8.05
C GLU A 382 17.15 -13.43 9.24
N ALA A 383 18.17 -12.62 9.51
CA ALA A 383 18.10 -11.60 10.56
C ALA A 383 17.03 -10.55 10.24
N ALA A 384 16.91 -10.12 8.98
CA ALA A 384 15.86 -9.20 8.56
C ALA A 384 14.46 -9.82 8.66
N ILE A 385 14.30 -11.11 8.31
CA ILE A 385 13.05 -11.85 8.52
C ILE A 385 12.70 -11.92 10.02
N GLY A 386 13.68 -12.17 10.88
CA GLY A 386 13.48 -12.14 12.34
C GLY A 386 13.00 -10.78 12.85
N VAL A 387 13.57 -9.68 12.34
CA VAL A 387 13.10 -8.31 12.66
C VAL A 387 11.69 -8.07 12.11
N ALA A 388 11.39 -8.54 10.90
CA ALA A 388 10.06 -8.43 10.31
C ALA A 388 9.00 -9.08 11.21
N HIS A 389 9.21 -10.33 11.65
CA HIS A 389 8.31 -11.02 12.58
C HIS A 389 8.15 -10.25 13.89
N GLN A 390 9.25 -9.87 14.55
CA GLN A 390 9.20 -9.14 15.83
C GLN A 390 8.38 -7.85 15.74
N VAL A 391 8.51 -7.11 14.63
CA VAL A 391 7.80 -5.85 14.44
C VAL A 391 6.33 -6.07 14.14
N ILE A 392 6.02 -6.95 13.19
CA ILE A 392 4.63 -7.09 12.71
C ILE A 392 3.75 -7.87 13.69
N GLU A 393 4.28 -8.89 14.36
CA GLU A 393 3.62 -9.59 15.46
C GLU A 393 3.26 -8.60 16.58
N PHE A 394 4.23 -7.80 17.03
CA PHE A 394 3.99 -6.80 18.07
C PHE A 394 2.96 -5.73 17.64
N ILE A 395 3.01 -5.25 16.39
CA ILE A 395 2.04 -4.26 15.90
C ILE A 395 0.63 -4.85 15.84
N GLU A 396 0.48 -6.11 15.41
CA GLU A 396 -0.81 -6.78 15.34
C GLU A 396 -1.43 -6.98 16.72
N GLU A 397 -0.65 -7.50 17.68
CA GLU A 397 -1.07 -7.67 19.07
C GLU A 397 -1.52 -6.34 19.68
N GLU A 398 -0.71 -5.29 19.52
CA GLU A 398 -1.00 -3.96 20.06
C GLU A 398 -2.19 -3.28 19.36
N ALA A 399 -2.36 -3.52 18.06
CA ALA A 399 -3.50 -2.99 17.32
C ALA A 399 -4.81 -3.64 17.76
N HIS A 400 -4.82 -4.97 17.94
CA HIS A 400 -5.96 -5.70 18.48
C HIS A 400 -6.23 -5.33 19.94
N ARG A 401 -5.20 -5.15 20.77
CA ARG A 401 -5.35 -4.68 22.15
C ARG A 401 -6.03 -3.31 22.19
N ALA A 402 -5.55 -2.35 21.41
CA ALA A 402 -6.15 -1.03 21.33
C ALA A 402 -7.59 -1.08 20.80
N SER A 403 -7.88 -1.94 19.81
CA SER A 403 -9.25 -2.14 19.31
C SER A 403 -10.18 -2.78 20.36
N ARG A 404 -9.68 -3.68 21.20
CA ARG A 404 -10.44 -4.25 22.34
C ARG A 404 -10.72 -3.19 23.40
N GLU A 405 -9.75 -2.34 23.71
CA GLU A 405 -9.94 -1.20 24.62
C GLU A 405 -11.00 -0.23 24.11
N LEU A 406 -10.95 0.13 22.82
CA LEU A 406 -11.99 0.93 22.18
C LEU A 406 -13.36 0.24 22.20
N ALA A 407 -13.41 -1.10 22.13
CA ALA A 407 -14.68 -1.83 22.20
C ALA A 407 -15.31 -1.75 23.59
N LEU A 408 -14.50 -1.71 24.64
CA LEU A 408 -14.97 -1.51 26.01
C LEU A 408 -15.49 -0.08 26.22
N GLU A 409 -14.88 0.91 25.56
CA GLU A 409 -15.27 2.32 25.62
C GLU A 409 -16.52 2.61 24.76
N ARG A 410 -16.58 2.08 23.53
CA ARG A 410 -17.51 2.52 22.46
C ARG A 410 -18.43 1.41 21.94
N GLY A 411 -18.28 0.18 22.46
CA GLY A 411 -18.92 -1.04 21.95
C GLY A 411 -18.14 -1.70 20.79
N SER A 412 -18.40 -2.98 20.55
CA SER A 412 -17.83 -3.71 19.40
C SER A 412 -18.32 -3.19 18.05
N PHE A 413 -17.69 -3.61 16.95
CA PHE A 413 -18.27 -3.33 15.63
C PHE A 413 -19.69 -3.93 15.49
N PRO A 414 -20.62 -3.29 14.74
CA PRO A 414 -22.01 -3.73 14.67
C PRO A 414 -22.23 -5.18 14.20
N ALA A 415 -21.41 -5.69 13.30
CA ALA A 415 -21.47 -7.08 12.82
C ALA A 415 -20.63 -8.07 13.66
N PHE A 416 -20.34 -7.75 14.92
CA PHE A 416 -19.54 -8.62 15.79
C PHE A 416 -20.16 -10.02 15.98
N LYS A 417 -21.47 -10.09 16.16
CA LYS A 417 -22.17 -11.37 16.37
C LYS A 417 -22.09 -12.25 15.12
N GLY A 418 -21.59 -13.46 15.26
CA GLY A 418 -21.30 -14.40 14.16
C GLY A 418 -19.99 -14.14 13.42
N SER A 419 -19.18 -13.17 13.85
CA SER A 419 -17.80 -12.99 13.37
C SER A 419 -16.87 -14.07 13.96
N ILE A 420 -15.63 -14.14 13.46
CA ILE A 420 -14.61 -15.04 14.04
C ILE A 420 -14.25 -14.67 15.48
N TYR A 421 -14.57 -13.45 15.91
CA TYR A 421 -14.31 -12.95 17.26
C TYR A 421 -15.47 -13.19 18.23
N ASP A 422 -16.62 -13.67 17.77
CA ASP A 422 -17.79 -14.01 18.61
C ASP A 422 -17.58 -15.34 19.35
N VAL A 423 -16.53 -15.37 20.17
CA VAL A 423 -16.12 -16.52 20.98
C VAL A 423 -16.54 -16.28 22.42
N HIS A 424 -17.20 -17.26 23.03
CA HIS A 424 -17.68 -17.14 24.41
C HIS A 424 -16.52 -16.85 25.39
N GLY A 425 -16.63 -15.75 26.12
CA GLY A 425 -15.62 -15.32 27.10
C GLY A 425 -14.46 -14.50 26.53
N ALA A 426 -14.39 -14.28 25.21
CA ALA A 426 -13.42 -13.39 24.60
C ALA A 426 -13.82 -11.92 24.79
N SER A 427 -12.84 -11.02 24.91
CA SER A 427 -13.07 -9.57 24.96
C SER A 427 -13.64 -9.08 23.62
N PRO A 428 -14.62 -8.14 23.62
CA PRO A 428 -15.13 -7.55 22.38
C PRO A 428 -14.02 -6.79 21.65
N ILE A 429 -14.19 -6.60 20.33
CA ILE A 429 -13.26 -5.84 19.48
C ILE A 429 -14.00 -4.78 18.66
N ARG A 430 -13.39 -3.61 18.47
CA ARG A 430 -14.03 -2.45 17.83
C ARG A 430 -13.98 -2.50 16.31
N ASN A 431 -12.98 -3.17 15.76
CA ASN A 431 -12.69 -3.21 14.33
C ASN A 431 -12.59 -4.67 13.88
N ALA A 432 -13.25 -5.02 12.76
CA ALA A 432 -13.18 -6.39 12.24
C ALA A 432 -11.81 -6.76 11.65
N ALA A 433 -11.01 -5.76 11.28
CA ALA A 433 -9.61 -5.91 10.87
C ALA A 433 -8.87 -4.63 11.24
N CYS A 434 -7.62 -4.76 11.68
CA CYS A 434 -6.81 -3.66 12.19
C CYS A 434 -5.57 -3.39 11.31
N THR A 435 -4.91 -4.44 10.80
CA THR A 435 -3.58 -4.31 10.16
C THR A 435 -3.59 -4.54 8.65
N THR A 436 -2.71 -3.83 7.93
CA THR A 436 -2.45 -3.98 6.48
C THR A 436 -1.08 -3.41 6.14
N ILE A 437 -0.44 -3.87 5.08
CA ILE A 437 0.80 -3.24 4.59
C ILE A 437 0.55 -2.54 3.26
N ALA A 438 0.46 -1.21 3.32
CA ALA A 438 0.25 -0.35 2.15
C ALA A 438 1.57 0.00 1.43
N PRO A 439 1.54 0.45 0.16
CA PRO A 439 2.75 0.89 -0.55
C PRO A 439 3.40 2.15 0.03
N THR A 440 2.61 3.01 0.70
CA THR A 440 3.05 4.28 1.32
C THR A 440 3.75 5.31 0.40
N GLY A 441 3.73 5.13 -0.93
CA GLY A 441 4.62 5.85 -1.86
C GLY A 441 4.58 7.38 -1.90
N THR A 442 3.63 8.06 -1.23
CA THR A 442 3.70 9.52 -1.02
C THR A 442 3.93 9.90 0.45
N ILE A 443 3.38 9.15 1.41
CA ILE A 443 3.55 9.48 2.83
C ILE A 443 4.96 9.14 3.32
N SER A 444 5.62 8.13 2.74
CA SER A 444 7.04 7.82 3.01
C SER A 444 7.95 8.95 2.55
N LEU A 445 7.62 9.64 1.45
CA LEU A 445 8.34 10.83 0.97
C LEU A 445 8.21 12.01 1.94
N ILE A 446 7.01 12.19 2.54
CA ILE A 446 6.79 13.21 3.58
C ILE A 446 7.58 12.86 4.83
N ALA A 447 7.58 11.59 5.22
CA ALA A 447 8.32 11.07 6.37
C ALA A 447 9.83 10.96 6.15
N GLY A 448 10.31 11.13 4.91
CA GLY A 448 11.73 11.03 4.55
C GLY A 448 12.30 9.62 4.73
N CYS A 449 11.52 8.58 4.42
CA CYS A 449 11.91 7.19 4.58
C CYS A 449 11.51 6.31 3.38
N THR A 450 11.95 5.06 3.42
CA THR A 450 11.65 3.99 2.46
C THR A 450 10.17 3.59 2.51
N CYS A 451 9.66 3.08 1.39
CA CYS A 451 8.24 2.78 1.20
C CYS A 451 7.87 1.45 1.87
N GLY A 452 6.87 1.46 2.75
CA GLY A 452 6.26 0.23 3.26
C GLY A 452 7.30 -0.71 3.87
N ILE A 453 7.22 -1.96 3.42
CA ILE A 453 8.22 -3.01 3.69
C ILE A 453 9.18 -3.23 2.51
N GLU A 454 9.13 -2.37 1.48
CA GLU A 454 9.98 -2.50 0.29
C GLU A 454 11.46 -2.30 0.67
N PRO A 455 12.41 -3.01 0.04
CA PRO A 455 13.80 -2.61 0.11
C PRO A 455 13.99 -1.23 -0.53
N ALA A 456 15.11 -0.58 -0.25
CA ALA A 456 15.42 0.69 -0.91
C ALA A 456 15.51 0.46 -2.42
N PHE A 457 14.75 1.21 -3.21
CA PHE A 457 14.82 1.12 -4.67
C PHE A 457 16.23 1.45 -5.19
N GLY A 458 16.85 2.47 -4.60
CA GLY A 458 18.23 2.87 -4.83
C GLY A 458 18.72 3.70 -3.64
N THR A 459 20.04 3.73 -3.42
CA THR A 459 20.65 4.58 -2.38
C THR A 459 20.81 6.03 -2.84
N VAL A 460 20.94 6.25 -4.15
CA VAL A 460 20.99 7.56 -4.81
C VAL A 460 20.20 7.48 -6.12
N PHE A 461 19.14 8.28 -6.25
CA PHE A 461 18.32 8.27 -7.47
C PHE A 461 17.52 9.56 -7.65
N VAL A 462 17.01 9.78 -8.85
CA VAL A 462 16.16 10.94 -9.16
C VAL A 462 14.74 10.51 -9.41
N ARG A 463 13.84 10.99 -8.56
CA ARG A 463 12.40 10.82 -8.73
C ARG A 463 11.87 11.83 -9.72
N ASN A 464 11.21 11.34 -10.76
CA ASN A 464 10.43 12.19 -11.64
C ASN A 464 9.08 12.50 -10.95
N ALA A 465 8.97 13.68 -10.35
CA ALA A 465 7.76 14.12 -9.68
C ALA A 465 7.01 15.14 -10.54
N PHE A 466 5.68 15.20 -10.39
CA PHE A 466 4.84 16.24 -10.98
C PHE A 466 4.94 16.34 -12.52
N LYS A 467 4.86 15.21 -13.23
CA LYS A 467 4.92 15.14 -14.71
C LYS A 467 6.22 15.74 -15.29
N GLY A 468 7.35 15.64 -14.60
CA GLY A 468 8.63 16.17 -15.08
C GLY A 468 8.90 17.62 -14.66
N GLU A 469 7.97 18.30 -14.00
CA GLU A 469 8.19 19.68 -13.55
C GLU A 469 9.23 19.78 -12.44
N HIS A 470 9.34 18.76 -11.57
CA HIS A 470 10.37 18.71 -10.53
C HIS A 470 11.04 17.35 -10.51
N GLN A 471 12.37 17.37 -10.54
CA GLN A 471 13.20 16.20 -10.37
C GLN A 471 13.80 16.25 -8.98
N LEU A 472 13.41 15.30 -8.14
CA LEU A 472 13.81 15.25 -6.74
C LEU A 472 14.99 14.27 -6.62
N LEU A 473 16.17 14.79 -6.31
CA LEU A 473 17.30 13.96 -5.94
C LEU A 473 17.04 13.37 -4.56
N ASP A 474 17.10 12.05 -4.48
CA ASP A 474 16.93 11.28 -3.26
C ASP A 474 18.28 10.60 -2.96
N ILE A 475 18.87 10.94 -1.82
CA ILE A 475 20.07 10.32 -1.27
C ILE A 475 19.65 9.78 0.08
N ASN A 476 19.76 8.46 0.27
CA ASN A 476 19.41 7.86 1.54
C ASN A 476 20.34 8.39 2.65
N PRO A 477 19.80 8.98 3.74
CA PRO A 477 20.62 9.65 4.75
C PRO A 477 21.49 8.67 5.54
N HIS A 478 21.03 7.44 5.75
CA HIS A 478 21.79 6.40 6.46
C HIS A 478 22.95 5.89 5.60
N PHE A 479 22.73 5.73 4.30
CA PHE A 479 23.79 5.41 3.34
C PHE A 479 24.85 6.50 3.30
N GLU A 480 24.42 7.76 3.17
CA GLU A 480 25.32 8.91 3.09
C GLU A 480 26.22 9.03 4.33
N ASP A 481 25.64 8.85 5.53
CA ASP A 481 26.40 8.82 6.78
C ASP A 481 27.39 7.64 6.82
N ALA A 482 27.00 6.45 6.35
CA ALA A 482 27.87 5.29 6.30
C ALA A 482 29.10 5.51 5.39
N VAL A 483 28.89 5.97 4.15
CA VAL A 483 29.99 6.22 3.20
C VAL A 483 30.85 7.42 3.59
N ARG A 484 30.27 8.42 4.26
CA ARG A 484 31.01 9.55 4.82
C ARG A 484 31.98 9.08 5.90
N ARG A 485 31.51 8.22 6.81
CA ARG A 485 32.33 7.69 7.92
C ARG A 485 33.43 6.75 7.47
N SER A 486 33.20 5.98 6.40
CA SER A 486 34.23 5.12 5.81
C SER A 486 35.21 5.89 4.91
N GLY A 487 35.01 7.20 4.69
CA GLY A 487 35.89 8.04 3.90
C GLY A 487 35.77 7.83 2.37
N VAL A 488 34.69 7.19 1.91
CA VAL A 488 34.49 6.87 0.48
C VAL A 488 33.45 7.76 -0.21
N LEU A 489 32.76 8.63 0.55
CA LEU A 489 31.83 9.61 -0.02
C LEU A 489 32.58 10.53 -0.99
N SER A 490 32.21 10.47 -2.27
CA SER A 490 32.77 11.31 -3.32
C SER A 490 31.71 11.71 -4.34
N LEU A 491 31.95 12.83 -5.03
CA LEU A 491 31.11 13.26 -6.15
C LEU A 491 31.01 12.17 -7.23
N ASP A 492 32.11 11.47 -7.49
CA ASP A 492 32.19 10.38 -8.46
C ASP A 492 31.29 9.19 -8.07
N LEU A 493 31.35 8.76 -6.81
CA LEU A 493 30.48 7.69 -6.29
C LEU A 493 29.00 8.05 -6.44
N LEU A 494 28.60 9.26 -6.04
CA LEU A 494 27.20 9.70 -6.18
C LEU A 494 26.76 9.78 -7.65
N GLN A 495 27.66 10.18 -8.56
CA GLN A 495 27.38 10.23 -10.00
C GLN A 495 27.29 8.84 -10.65
N ARG A 496 28.04 7.85 -10.16
CA ARG A 496 27.90 6.44 -10.56
C ARG A 496 26.55 5.88 -10.13
N LEU A 497 26.21 6.00 -8.85
CA LEU A 497 24.96 5.46 -8.31
C LEU A 497 23.71 6.09 -8.94
N VAL A 498 23.70 7.42 -9.18
CA VAL A 498 22.55 8.09 -9.82
C VAL A 498 22.35 7.70 -11.30
N ARG A 499 23.32 7.04 -11.93
CA ARG A 499 23.24 6.53 -13.31
C ARG A 499 22.74 5.09 -13.40
N HIS A 500 22.36 4.47 -12.27
CA HIS A 500 22.04 3.03 -12.13
C HIS A 500 23.26 2.09 -12.09
N ASP A 501 24.43 2.56 -11.66
CA ASP A 501 25.45 1.59 -11.26
C ASP A 501 25.01 0.95 -9.93
N TYR A 502 24.90 -0.38 -9.88
CA TYR A 502 24.50 -1.10 -8.66
C TYR A 502 25.54 -0.91 -7.57
N LEU A 503 25.09 -0.77 -6.32
CA LEU A 503 25.99 -0.56 -5.19
C LEU A 503 26.91 -1.77 -4.98
N GLY A 504 26.39 -2.98 -5.21
CA GLY A 504 27.12 -4.23 -5.16
C GLY A 504 28.35 -4.27 -6.07
N ASP A 505 28.34 -3.55 -7.19
CA ASP A 505 29.42 -3.52 -8.17
C ASP A 505 30.53 -2.50 -7.85
N GLN A 506 30.35 -1.66 -6.82
CA GLN A 506 31.30 -0.60 -6.47
C GLN A 506 32.43 -1.15 -5.58
N ALA A 507 33.50 -1.66 -6.21
CA ALA A 507 34.64 -2.27 -5.50
C ALA A 507 35.38 -1.33 -4.53
N ASP A 508 35.27 -0.01 -4.72
CA ASP A 508 35.81 1.02 -3.84
C ASP A 508 34.97 1.25 -2.57
N VAL A 509 33.75 0.70 -2.51
CA VAL A 509 32.88 0.74 -1.33
C VAL A 509 33.10 -0.53 -0.48
N PRO A 510 33.32 -0.39 0.85
CA PRO A 510 33.48 -1.54 1.76
C PRO A 510 32.36 -2.57 1.62
N GLU A 511 32.71 -3.86 1.67
CA GLU A 511 31.73 -4.96 1.52
C GLU A 511 30.59 -4.87 2.54
N GLU A 512 30.87 -4.48 3.79
CA GLU A 512 29.85 -4.29 4.83
C GLU A 512 28.79 -3.27 4.40
N ILE A 513 29.18 -2.14 3.80
CA ILE A 513 28.24 -1.13 3.32
C ILE A 513 27.46 -1.67 2.12
N ARG A 514 28.13 -2.34 1.17
CA ARG A 514 27.44 -2.93 0.01
C ARG A 514 26.38 -3.95 0.43
N ARG A 515 26.65 -4.78 1.45
CA ARG A 515 25.68 -5.75 1.96
C ARG A 515 24.52 -5.12 2.73
N ILE A 516 24.79 -4.11 3.57
CA ILE A 516 23.73 -3.48 4.36
C ILE A 516 22.75 -2.72 3.47
N PHE A 517 23.26 -2.00 2.47
CA PHE A 517 22.47 -1.10 1.63
C PHE A 517 22.03 -1.71 0.29
N VAL A 518 21.79 -3.03 0.29
CA VAL A 518 21.27 -3.76 -0.87
C VAL A 518 19.95 -3.14 -1.38
N THR A 519 19.82 -3.00 -2.68
CA THR A 519 18.67 -2.34 -3.31
C THR A 519 17.68 -3.33 -3.91
N ALA A 520 16.48 -2.86 -4.25
CA ALA A 520 15.38 -3.71 -4.74
C ALA A 520 15.72 -4.56 -5.98
N HIS A 521 16.65 -4.11 -6.82
CA HIS A 521 17.08 -4.87 -8.01
C HIS A 521 18.19 -5.88 -7.72
N GLU A 522 18.87 -5.75 -6.57
CA GLU A 522 19.94 -6.63 -6.12
C GLU A 522 19.40 -7.74 -5.19
N VAL A 523 18.26 -7.49 -4.52
CA VAL A 523 17.55 -8.49 -3.73
C VAL A 523 16.96 -9.55 -4.66
N SER A 524 17.24 -10.83 -4.40
CA SER A 524 16.69 -11.91 -5.22
C SER A 524 15.15 -11.98 -5.10
N PRO A 525 14.43 -12.43 -6.15
CA PRO A 525 12.98 -12.61 -6.11
C PRO A 525 12.48 -13.47 -4.93
N GLU A 526 13.23 -14.51 -4.56
CA GLU A 526 12.90 -15.40 -3.43
C GLU A 526 12.84 -14.62 -2.11
N TRP A 527 13.85 -13.79 -1.84
CA TRP A 527 13.91 -12.95 -0.63
C TRP A 527 12.76 -11.95 -0.56
N HIS A 528 12.30 -11.41 -1.69
CA HIS A 528 11.10 -10.57 -1.71
C HIS A 528 9.85 -11.32 -1.27
N VAL A 529 9.63 -12.54 -1.78
CA VAL A 529 8.49 -13.39 -1.39
C VAL A 529 8.57 -13.76 0.09
N ARG A 530 9.75 -14.14 0.57
CA ARG A 530 9.98 -14.49 1.98
C ARG A 530 9.70 -13.31 2.92
N MET A 531 10.15 -12.11 2.56
CA MET A 531 9.86 -10.91 3.34
C MET A 531 8.37 -10.57 3.32
N GLN A 532 7.70 -10.72 2.17
CA GLN A 532 6.25 -10.55 2.09
C GLN A 532 5.52 -11.52 3.01
N ALA A 533 5.94 -12.80 3.03
CA ALA A 533 5.35 -13.84 3.85
C ALA A 533 5.50 -13.53 5.35
N ALA A 534 6.68 -13.08 5.77
CA ALA A 534 6.96 -12.70 7.15
C ALA A 534 6.01 -11.61 7.67
N PHE A 535 5.71 -10.60 6.84
CA PHE A 535 4.72 -9.58 7.21
C PHE A 535 3.27 -10.07 7.07
N GLN A 536 2.97 -10.94 6.11
CA GLN A 536 1.62 -11.43 5.86
C GLN A 536 1.09 -12.31 7.00
N GLU A 537 1.97 -13.04 7.70
CA GLU A 537 1.64 -13.95 8.80
C GLU A 537 0.87 -13.26 9.93
N PHE A 538 1.25 -12.03 10.28
CA PHE A 538 0.61 -11.23 11.34
C PHE A 538 -0.12 -9.99 10.76
N THR A 539 -0.73 -10.14 9.59
CA THR A 539 -1.53 -9.07 8.97
C THR A 539 -2.96 -9.54 8.69
N ASP A 540 -3.95 -8.87 9.32
CA ASP A 540 -5.38 -9.19 9.16
C ASP A 540 -5.81 -9.11 7.69
N ALA A 541 -5.48 -7.98 7.05
CA ALA A 541 -5.76 -7.72 5.63
C ALA A 541 -4.68 -8.37 4.75
N ALA A 542 -4.17 -7.66 3.73
CA ALA A 542 -3.12 -8.16 2.84
C ALA A 542 -1.90 -7.23 2.82
N VAL A 543 -0.86 -7.70 2.13
CA VAL A 543 0.42 -7.00 1.95
C VAL A 543 0.59 -6.54 0.51
N SER A 544 0.70 -5.24 0.29
CA SER A 544 1.18 -4.68 -0.98
C SER A 544 2.69 -4.77 -1.04
N LYS A 545 3.21 -5.70 -1.85
CA LYS A 545 4.64 -5.85 -2.13
C LYS A 545 4.87 -6.11 -3.62
N THR A 546 5.90 -5.47 -4.17
CA THR A 546 6.40 -5.79 -5.51
C THR A 546 7.54 -6.80 -5.41
N VAL A 547 7.45 -7.93 -6.10
CA VAL A 547 8.61 -8.79 -6.33
C VAL A 547 9.35 -8.27 -7.55
N ASN A 548 10.49 -7.61 -7.34
CA ASN A 548 11.33 -7.11 -8.43
C ASN A 548 12.12 -8.27 -9.03
N LEU A 549 12.21 -8.31 -10.36
CA LEU A 549 13.02 -9.28 -11.09
C LEU A 549 13.99 -8.56 -12.03
N PRO A 550 15.21 -9.10 -12.23
CA PRO A 550 16.13 -8.57 -13.22
C PRO A 550 15.58 -8.74 -14.64
N ALA A 551 16.05 -7.91 -15.58
CA ALA A 551 15.63 -8.00 -16.99
C ALA A 551 15.89 -9.38 -17.62
N SER A 552 16.90 -10.09 -17.13
CA SER A 552 17.28 -11.46 -17.53
C SER A 552 16.36 -12.56 -17.00
N ALA A 553 15.43 -12.26 -16.08
CA ALA A 553 14.53 -13.26 -15.52
C ALA A 553 13.68 -13.91 -16.61
N THR A 554 13.51 -15.22 -16.51
CA THR A 554 12.77 -16.06 -17.47
C THR A 554 11.30 -16.18 -17.08
N ARG A 555 10.50 -16.82 -17.94
CA ARG A 555 9.10 -17.14 -17.63
C ARG A 555 9.03 -18.22 -16.56
N GLU A 556 9.97 -19.16 -16.59
CA GLU A 556 10.13 -20.22 -15.62
C GLU A 556 10.43 -19.68 -14.23
N ASP A 557 11.27 -18.64 -14.12
CA ASP A 557 11.52 -17.94 -12.85
C ASP A 557 10.22 -17.33 -12.30
N LEU A 558 9.47 -16.63 -13.16
CA LEU A 558 8.19 -16.01 -12.77
C LEU A 558 7.14 -17.06 -12.35
N PHE A 559 7.08 -18.18 -13.05
CA PHE A 559 6.23 -19.33 -12.71
C PHE A 559 6.59 -19.86 -11.32
N GLY A 560 7.88 -20.05 -11.04
CA GLY A 560 8.38 -20.48 -9.74
C GLY A 560 8.01 -19.51 -8.62
N ILE A 561 8.10 -18.20 -8.88
CA ILE A 561 7.74 -17.15 -7.92
C ILE A 561 6.24 -17.14 -7.60
N PHE A 562 5.37 -17.32 -8.60
CA PHE A 562 3.93 -17.44 -8.34
C PHE A 562 3.58 -18.71 -7.54
N LEU A 563 4.26 -19.84 -7.79
CA LEU A 563 4.10 -21.04 -6.97
C LEU A 563 4.63 -20.85 -5.54
N GLN A 564 5.80 -20.24 -5.39
CA GLN A 564 6.37 -19.96 -4.08
C GLN A 564 5.45 -19.07 -3.26
N ALA A 565 4.85 -18.04 -3.88
CA ALA A 565 3.88 -17.17 -3.23
C ALA A 565 2.65 -17.92 -2.72
N TYR A 566 2.14 -18.85 -3.53
CA TYR A 566 1.05 -19.73 -3.15
C TYR A 566 1.43 -20.64 -1.96
N GLU A 567 2.59 -21.29 -2.04
CA GLU A 567 3.09 -22.20 -1.01
C GLU A 567 3.44 -21.48 0.30
N SER A 568 3.82 -20.20 0.20
CA SER A 568 4.10 -19.31 1.34
C SER A 568 2.82 -18.68 1.92
N ARG A 569 1.64 -19.15 1.51
CA ARG A 569 0.32 -18.71 2.00
C ARG A 569 0.06 -17.21 1.87
N LEU A 570 0.64 -16.57 0.85
CA LEU A 570 0.34 -15.17 0.57
C LEU A 570 -1.12 -14.98 0.16
N LYS A 571 -1.68 -13.80 0.42
CA LYS A 571 -3.03 -13.42 -0.04
C LYS A 571 -3.02 -12.89 -1.48
N GLY A 572 -1.88 -12.44 -1.97
CA GLY A 572 -1.67 -12.03 -3.35
C GLY A 572 -0.21 -11.80 -3.68
N ILE A 573 0.10 -11.67 -4.97
CA ILE A 573 1.45 -11.36 -5.45
C ILE A 573 1.42 -10.46 -6.69
N THR A 574 2.37 -9.52 -6.69
CA THR A 574 2.66 -8.60 -7.80
C THR A 574 4.12 -8.75 -8.19
N VAL A 575 4.40 -8.86 -9.48
CA VAL A 575 5.76 -8.96 -10.02
C VAL A 575 6.07 -7.78 -10.93
N TYR A 576 7.30 -7.30 -10.89
CA TYR A 576 7.80 -6.31 -11.83
C TYR A 576 9.18 -6.72 -12.31
N ARG A 577 9.24 -7.16 -13.58
CA ARG A 577 10.51 -7.42 -14.25
C ARG A 577 11.05 -6.10 -14.81
N ASP A 578 12.33 -5.86 -14.56
CA ASP A 578 13.02 -4.71 -15.13
C ASP A 578 12.93 -4.71 -16.67
N ASP A 579 12.82 -3.53 -17.27
CA ASP A 579 12.57 -3.31 -18.71
C ASP A 579 11.29 -3.93 -19.30
N SER A 580 10.35 -4.43 -18.47
CA SER A 580 9.03 -4.87 -18.96
C SER A 580 8.15 -3.73 -19.50
N ARG A 581 8.41 -2.48 -19.08
CA ARG A 581 7.66 -1.30 -19.54
C ARG A 581 8.58 -0.26 -20.16
N ALA A 582 8.15 0.33 -21.27
CA ALA A 582 8.94 1.31 -22.04
C ALA A 582 9.23 2.62 -21.29
N SER A 583 8.48 2.94 -20.24
CA SER A 583 8.69 4.12 -19.40
C SER A 583 8.93 3.73 -17.94
N GLN A 584 10.15 3.92 -17.45
CA GLN A 584 10.45 3.83 -16.02
C GLN A 584 10.25 5.20 -15.35
N PRO A 585 9.69 5.26 -14.12
CA PRO A 585 9.33 6.51 -13.46
C PRO A 585 10.52 7.36 -12.93
N PHE A 586 11.76 6.99 -13.25
CA PHE A 586 12.97 7.64 -12.75
C PHE A 586 13.85 8.18 -13.88
N CYS A 587 14.56 9.28 -13.62
CA CYS A 587 15.47 9.88 -14.59
C CYS A 587 16.91 9.52 -14.25
N THR A 588 17.52 8.66 -15.04
CA THR A 588 18.95 8.33 -14.94
C THR A 588 19.67 8.83 -16.18
N GLY A 589 20.67 9.69 -15.97
CA GLY A 589 21.31 10.43 -17.05
C GLY A 589 21.83 11.80 -16.63
N GLU A 590 21.98 12.71 -17.60
CA GLU A 590 22.58 14.03 -17.39
C GLU A 590 21.95 14.85 -16.27
N THR A 591 20.63 14.74 -16.11
CA THR A 591 19.95 15.50 -15.06
C THR A 591 20.32 15.02 -13.66
N GLY A 592 20.44 13.70 -13.45
CA GLY A 592 20.91 13.16 -12.17
C GLY A 592 22.29 13.67 -11.82
N ILE A 593 23.21 13.71 -12.79
CA ILE A 593 24.55 14.26 -12.62
C ILE A 593 24.49 15.73 -12.20
N LYS A 594 23.65 16.55 -12.87
CA LYS A 594 23.51 17.99 -12.55
C LYS A 594 23.01 18.19 -11.12
N LEU A 595 21.99 17.42 -10.70
CA LEU A 595 21.45 17.50 -9.35
C LEU A 595 22.47 17.06 -8.29
N VAL A 596 23.22 15.99 -8.56
CA VAL A 596 24.30 15.52 -7.68
C VAL A 596 25.42 16.56 -7.53
N ARG A 597 25.79 17.26 -8.62
CA ARG A 597 26.78 18.36 -8.54
C ARG A 597 26.28 19.51 -7.68
N ALA A 598 25.04 19.97 -7.90
CA ALA A 598 24.45 21.03 -7.11
C ALA A 598 24.37 20.64 -5.61
N TYR A 599 24.01 19.39 -5.32
CA TYR A 599 24.03 18.84 -3.97
C TYR A 599 25.43 18.91 -3.34
N HIS A 600 26.45 18.39 -4.04
CA HIS A 600 27.82 18.37 -3.56
C HIS A 600 28.38 19.78 -3.31
N GLU A 601 28.10 20.73 -4.20
CA GLU A 601 28.50 22.13 -4.03
C GLU A 601 27.86 22.77 -2.78
N SER A 602 26.58 22.50 -2.53
CA SER A 602 25.89 23.03 -1.33
C SER A 602 26.48 22.51 -0.01
N ARG A 603 27.11 21.33 -0.03
CA ARG A 603 27.75 20.69 1.14
C ARG A 603 29.21 21.07 1.35
N ILE A 604 29.87 21.66 0.35
CA ILE A 604 31.22 22.24 0.51
C ILE A 604 31.15 23.63 1.17
N VAL A 605 30.06 24.35 0.93
CA VAL A 605 29.86 25.74 1.38
C VAL A 605 29.21 25.81 2.78
N ALA A 606 28.59 24.72 3.23
CA ALA A 606 28.01 24.55 4.58
C ALA A 606 29.00 23.83 5.49
#